data_AF-A0A1I1ZMG0-F1
#
_entry.id   AF-A0A1I1ZMG0-F1
#
_cell.length_a   1.000
_cell.length_b   1.000
_cell.length_c   1.000
_cell.angle_alpha   90.00
_cell.angle_beta   90.00
_cell.angle_gamma   90.00
#
_symmetry.space_group_name_H-M   'P 1'
#
loop_
_entity.id
_entity.type
_entity.pdbx_description
1 polymer ?
#
loop_
_entity_poly.entity_id
_entity_poly.type
_entity_poly.pdbx_seq_one_letter_code
_entity_poly.pdbx_strand_id
1 'polypeptide(L)'
;MYIINLIIFVGTYTLYLMIIYGHNNYCRKKVQLHEVGIFTSESDIRHFELTQRYAHLYWIPFFPFELSWSARSRDGKLYKINPALEQRLNAIPYSWTSGLAAFAGPLLIIAGFIFFYFYNMYDSYASRVRYEARIEKEYEEKEGMIMHPATEDYYRFSGERRQYAKVIGANDKAVLLSAAVMEPRTSEVPEIMALLEDTTKNFPPVWVNKSTLKKMADNKNRFDTTLFGLGTFHLEEIKRLGEPVLTYSLMGAAGSMFDFKLKNEGELVYFTAIDKMKTDVTFGGSMPDTCIYGDDINFNVTFPDKNSYGEFAFAITCEDRKHNIYKYLITGKGFPDHSVVITKQL
;
A
#
# COMPACT_ATOMS: atom_id res chain seq x y z
N MET A 1 -17.52 -35.50 18.73
CA MET A 1 -16.63 -34.44 18.19
C MET A 1 -16.09 -34.95 16.88
N TYR A 2 -16.15 -34.15 15.83
CA TYR A 2 -15.72 -34.50 14.48
C TYR A 2 -14.59 -33.55 14.05
N ILE A 3 -13.57 -34.09 13.41
CA ILE A 3 -12.47 -33.30 12.84
C ILE A 3 -12.62 -33.36 11.32
N ILE A 4 -12.68 -32.21 10.68
CA ILE A 4 -12.81 -32.06 9.24
C ILE A 4 -11.57 -31.31 8.75
N ASN A 5 -10.79 -31.95 7.87
CA ASN A 5 -9.68 -31.29 7.18
C ASN A 5 -10.22 -30.64 5.91
N LEU A 6 -10.22 -29.32 5.86
CA LEU A 6 -10.64 -28.55 4.71
C LEU A 6 -9.40 -27.99 4.00
N ILE A 7 -9.33 -28.22 2.68
CA ILE A 7 -8.31 -27.64 1.81
C ILE A 7 -8.98 -26.51 1.03
N ILE A 8 -8.52 -25.28 1.24
CA ILE A 8 -9.03 -24.10 0.53
C ILE A 8 -7.94 -23.57 -0.40
N PHE A 9 -8.28 -23.37 -1.67
CA PHE A 9 -7.41 -22.73 -2.65
C PHE A 9 -7.76 -21.24 -2.73
N VAL A 10 -6.80 -20.36 -2.41
CA VAL A 10 -6.94 -18.91 -2.53
C VAL A 10 -5.82 -18.39 -3.44
N GLY A 11 -6.13 -18.22 -4.73
CA GLY A 11 -5.14 -17.87 -5.75
C GLY A 11 -4.09 -18.98 -5.90
N THR A 12 -2.82 -18.64 -5.70
CA THR A 12 -1.68 -19.58 -5.72
C THR A 12 -1.40 -20.24 -4.35
N TYR A 13 -2.13 -19.87 -3.30
CA TYR A 13 -1.91 -20.38 -1.95
C TYR A 13 -2.88 -21.51 -1.61
N THR A 14 -2.34 -22.61 -1.08
CA THR A 14 -3.12 -23.72 -0.51
C THR A 14 -3.18 -23.56 1.01
N LEU A 15 -4.37 -23.36 1.54
CA LEU A 15 -4.64 -23.25 2.98
C LEU A 15 -5.18 -24.58 3.50
N TYR A 16 -4.46 -25.20 4.43
CA TYR A 16 -4.94 -26.35 5.20
C TYR A 16 -5.61 -25.87 6.47
N LEU A 17 -6.92 -26.05 6.57
CA LEU A 17 -7.71 -25.64 7.73
C LEU A 17 -8.28 -26.88 8.43
N MET A 18 -7.85 -27.12 9.67
CA MET A 18 -8.39 -28.19 10.51
C MET A 18 -9.62 -27.68 11.27
N ILE A 19 -10.82 -27.93 10.75
CA ILE A 19 -12.07 -27.54 11.39
C ILE A 19 -12.49 -28.58 12.42
N ILE A 20 -12.65 -28.16 13.68
CA ILE A 20 -13.24 -29.00 14.73
C ILE A 20 -14.74 -28.68 14.80
N TYR A 21 -15.59 -29.67 14.58
CA TYR A 21 -17.04 -29.53 14.63
C TYR A 21 -17.65 -30.42 15.73
N GLY A 22 -18.69 -29.93 16.40
CA GLY A 22 -19.42 -30.73 17.37
C GLY A 22 -20.73 -30.11 17.79
N HIS A 23 -21.37 -30.76 18.76
CA HIS A 23 -22.56 -30.26 19.42
C HIS A 23 -22.29 -30.17 20.92
N ASN A 24 -22.78 -29.11 21.54
CA ASN A 24 -22.75 -28.95 22.98
C ASN A 24 -24.10 -28.39 23.46
N ASN A 25 -24.25 -28.25 24.77
CA ASN A 25 -25.44 -27.68 25.37
C ASN A 25 -25.08 -26.72 26.50
N TYR A 26 -25.98 -25.79 26.78
CA TYR A 26 -25.91 -24.95 27.97
C TYR A 26 -27.28 -24.77 28.59
N CYS A 27 -27.30 -24.50 29.89
CA CYS A 27 -28.52 -24.25 30.64
C CYS A 27 -28.95 -22.78 30.43
N ARG A 28 -30.13 -22.56 29.85
CA ARG A 28 -30.75 -21.24 29.68
C ARG A 28 -31.53 -20.80 30.92
N LYS A 29 -32.17 -21.74 31.62
CA LYS A 29 -32.96 -21.46 32.82
C LYS A 29 -32.97 -22.67 33.74
N LYS A 30 -32.90 -22.42 35.05
CA LYS A 30 -33.09 -23.41 36.10
C LYS A 30 -34.41 -23.14 36.80
N VAL A 31 -35.16 -24.19 37.10
CA VAL A 31 -36.43 -24.13 37.83
C VAL A 31 -36.39 -25.18 38.93
N GLN A 32 -36.59 -24.75 40.17
CA GLN A 32 -36.64 -25.61 41.34
C GLN A 32 -37.96 -26.37 41.43
N LEU A 33 -37.98 -27.52 42.12
CA LEU A 33 -39.18 -28.36 42.22
C LEU A 33 -40.37 -27.61 42.87
N HIS A 34 -40.09 -26.79 43.88
CA HIS A 34 -41.13 -26.02 44.57
C HIS A 34 -41.76 -24.95 43.66
N GLU A 35 -41.03 -24.41 42.68
CA GLU A 35 -41.55 -23.42 41.72
C GLU A 35 -42.58 -24.03 40.76
N VAL A 36 -42.62 -25.36 40.64
CA VAL A 36 -43.62 -26.11 39.86
C VAL A 36 -44.61 -26.89 40.73
N GLY A 37 -44.64 -26.62 42.04
CA GLY A 37 -45.56 -27.24 42.98
C GLY A 37 -45.24 -28.68 43.36
N ILE A 38 -43.98 -29.12 43.17
CA ILE A 38 -43.51 -30.44 43.59
C ILE A 38 -42.78 -30.29 44.93
N PHE A 39 -43.40 -30.77 46.01
CA PHE A 39 -42.90 -30.62 47.39
C PHE A 39 -42.40 -31.94 48.01
N THR A 40 -42.27 -33.01 47.23
CA THR A 40 -41.85 -34.33 47.71
C THR A 40 -40.36 -34.36 48.08
N SER A 41 -40.06 -34.78 49.32
CA SER A 41 -38.69 -34.92 49.85
C SER A 41 -37.91 -36.11 49.25
N GLU A 42 -38.63 -37.11 48.71
CA GLU A 42 -38.08 -38.36 48.16
C GLU A 42 -37.74 -38.30 46.66
N SER A 43 -37.83 -37.12 46.04
CA SER A 43 -37.46 -36.94 44.65
C SER A 43 -35.93 -37.02 44.44
N ASP A 44 -35.51 -37.95 43.57
CA ASP A 44 -34.13 -38.03 43.03
C ASP A 44 -33.79 -36.85 42.10
N ILE A 45 -34.78 -36.06 41.70
CA ILE A 45 -34.62 -34.85 40.89
C ILE A 45 -34.25 -33.67 41.79
N ARG A 46 -33.19 -32.95 41.41
CA ARG A 46 -32.69 -31.74 42.08
C ARG A 46 -33.35 -30.47 41.57
N HIS A 47 -33.45 -30.29 40.25
CA HIS A 47 -34.10 -29.16 39.58
C HIS A 47 -34.34 -29.46 38.10
N PHE A 48 -35.15 -28.65 37.44
CA PHE A 48 -35.38 -28.68 35.99
C PHE A 48 -34.49 -27.65 35.29
N GLU A 49 -33.96 -28.00 34.12
CA GLU A 49 -33.12 -27.15 33.30
C GLU A 49 -33.70 -27.02 31.90
N LEU A 50 -33.95 -25.79 31.46
CA LEU A 50 -34.18 -25.48 30.06
C LEU A 50 -32.81 -25.48 29.37
N THR A 51 -32.58 -26.45 28.51
CA THR A 51 -31.28 -26.70 27.89
C THR A 51 -31.32 -26.33 26.41
N GLN A 52 -30.36 -25.52 25.96
CA GLN A 52 -30.18 -25.19 24.55
C GLN A 52 -29.02 -25.99 24.00
N ARG A 53 -29.29 -26.87 23.05
CA ARG A 53 -28.27 -27.53 22.25
C ARG A 53 -27.92 -26.68 21.04
N TYR A 54 -26.64 -26.65 20.71
CA TYR A 54 -26.10 -25.87 19.62
C TYR A 54 -24.95 -26.61 18.94
N ALA A 55 -24.84 -26.39 17.63
CA ALA A 55 -23.69 -26.78 16.84
C ALA A 55 -22.58 -25.75 17.04
N HIS A 56 -21.33 -26.19 17.12
CA HIS A 56 -20.18 -25.33 17.30
C HIS A 56 -19.08 -25.62 16.28
N LEU A 57 -18.35 -24.56 15.94
CA LEU A 57 -17.09 -24.63 15.21
C LEU A 57 -15.98 -24.28 16.21
N TYR A 58 -14.99 -25.15 16.38
CA TYR A 58 -14.01 -25.13 17.47
C TYR A 58 -14.70 -25.08 18.83
N TRP A 59 -14.65 -23.96 19.54
CA TRP A 59 -15.37 -23.73 20.81
C TRP A 59 -16.47 -22.66 20.67
N ILE A 60 -16.71 -22.17 19.46
CA ILE A 60 -17.63 -21.06 19.19
C ILE A 60 -19.01 -21.62 18.81
N PRO A 61 -20.08 -21.30 19.54
CA PRO A 61 -21.45 -21.66 19.17
C PRO A 61 -21.85 -21.03 17.84
N PHE A 62 -22.44 -21.80 16.91
CA PHE A 62 -22.83 -21.31 15.59
C PHE A 62 -24.34 -21.33 15.37
N PHE A 63 -25.01 -22.46 15.65
CA PHE A 63 -26.43 -22.61 15.39
C PHE A 63 -27.12 -23.35 16.53
N PRO A 64 -28.15 -22.77 17.18
CA PRO A 64 -29.04 -23.54 18.03
C PRO A 64 -29.85 -24.52 17.17
N PHE A 65 -30.03 -25.74 17.66
CA PHE A 65 -30.85 -26.74 16.94
C PHE A 65 -31.88 -27.46 17.81
N GLU A 66 -31.75 -27.42 19.14
CA GLU A 66 -32.73 -28.02 20.05
C GLU A 66 -32.87 -27.20 21.32
N LEU A 67 -34.09 -26.97 21.76
CA LEU A 67 -34.44 -26.38 23.05
C LEU A 67 -35.37 -27.36 23.76
N SER A 68 -34.94 -27.91 24.89
CA SER A 68 -35.72 -28.89 25.62
C SER A 68 -35.52 -28.78 27.13
N TRP A 69 -36.55 -29.14 27.89
CA TRP A 69 -36.45 -29.26 29.34
C TRP A 69 -35.87 -30.61 29.72
N SER A 70 -35.03 -30.61 30.75
CA SER A 70 -34.43 -31.82 31.31
C SER A 70 -34.44 -31.77 32.83
N ALA A 71 -34.63 -32.92 33.45
CA ALA A 71 -34.53 -33.07 34.90
C ALA A 71 -33.07 -33.35 35.26
N ARG A 72 -32.49 -32.51 36.11
CA ARG A 72 -31.17 -32.74 36.70
C ARG A 72 -31.36 -33.58 37.96
N SER A 73 -30.82 -34.79 37.96
CA SER A 73 -30.80 -35.66 39.14
C SER A 73 -29.77 -35.18 40.17
N ARG A 74 -29.89 -35.66 41.41
CA ARG A 74 -28.89 -35.44 42.48
C ARG A 74 -27.52 -36.00 42.13
N ASP A 75 -27.45 -37.04 41.29
CA ASP A 75 -26.20 -37.60 40.75
C ASP A 75 -25.56 -36.74 39.63
N GLY A 76 -26.21 -35.63 39.27
CA GLY A 76 -25.72 -34.68 38.26
C GLY A 76 -26.08 -35.04 36.81
N LYS A 77 -26.72 -36.19 36.55
CA LYS A 77 -27.14 -36.59 35.20
C LYS A 77 -28.41 -35.85 34.76
N LEU A 78 -28.56 -35.71 33.44
CA LEU A 78 -29.74 -35.13 32.79
C LEU A 78 -30.64 -36.23 32.24
N TYR A 79 -31.92 -36.13 32.58
CA TYR A 79 -32.96 -37.03 32.11
C TYR A 79 -34.02 -36.27 31.33
N LYS A 80 -34.50 -36.88 30.24
CA LYS A 80 -35.61 -36.32 29.47
C LYS A 80 -36.88 -36.38 30.31
N ILE A 81 -37.61 -35.27 30.36
CA ILE A 81 -38.86 -35.20 31.13
C ILE A 81 -40.04 -35.76 30.34
N ASN A 82 -41.09 -36.12 31.08
CA ASN A 82 -42.37 -36.53 30.50
C ASN A 82 -43.05 -35.33 29.78
N PRO A 83 -43.66 -35.53 28.59
CA PRO A 83 -44.39 -34.49 27.86
C PRO A 83 -45.43 -33.71 28.68
N ALA A 84 -46.12 -34.35 29.62
CA ALA A 84 -47.12 -33.70 30.47
C ALA A 84 -46.49 -32.64 31.41
N LEU A 85 -45.27 -32.90 31.88
CA LEU A 85 -44.52 -31.97 32.72
C LEU A 85 -43.87 -30.86 31.89
N GLU A 86 -43.42 -31.20 30.67
CA GLU A 86 -42.87 -30.25 29.71
C GLU A 86 -43.86 -29.13 29.38
N GLN A 87 -45.14 -29.46 29.21
CA GLN A 87 -46.17 -28.46 28.97
C GLN A 87 -46.29 -27.44 30.12
N ARG A 88 -46.18 -27.89 31.38
CA ARG A 88 -46.22 -27.02 32.56
C ARG A 88 -44.97 -26.14 32.66
N LEU A 89 -43.80 -26.70 32.38
CA LEU A 89 -42.53 -25.97 32.40
C LEU A 89 -42.43 -24.94 31.27
N ASN A 90 -43.00 -25.23 30.09
CA ASN A 90 -43.07 -24.28 28.96
C ASN A 90 -43.93 -23.04 29.25
N ALA A 91 -44.83 -23.10 30.23
CA ALA A 91 -45.61 -21.94 30.67
C ALA A 91 -44.76 -20.93 31.49
N ILE A 92 -43.57 -21.34 31.95
CA ILE A 92 -42.67 -20.46 32.72
C ILE A 92 -41.93 -19.53 31.75
N PRO A 93 -42.04 -18.20 31.90
CA PRO A 93 -41.39 -17.26 30.99
C PRO A 93 -39.87 -17.38 31.10
N TYR A 94 -39.18 -17.31 29.96
CA TYR A 94 -37.72 -17.27 29.88
C TYR A 94 -37.27 -16.20 28.88
N SER A 95 -36.10 -15.60 29.11
CA SER A 95 -35.61 -14.53 28.25
C SER A 95 -35.13 -15.06 26.89
N TRP A 96 -35.55 -14.40 25.81
CA TRP A 96 -35.03 -14.65 24.47
C TRP A 96 -33.53 -14.35 24.35
N THR A 97 -33.03 -13.35 25.10
CA THR A 97 -31.62 -12.91 25.06
C THR A 97 -30.65 -14.01 25.49
N SER A 98 -31.08 -14.91 26.39
CA SER A 98 -30.28 -16.06 26.82
C SER A 98 -29.97 -17.03 25.68
N GLY A 99 -30.77 -17.01 24.59
CA GLY A 99 -30.59 -17.85 23.41
C GLY A 99 -29.55 -17.31 22.43
N LEU A 100 -29.22 -16.01 22.52
CA LEU A 100 -28.31 -15.35 21.59
C LEU A 100 -26.88 -15.89 21.66
N ALA A 101 -26.47 -16.42 22.82
CA ALA A 101 -25.17 -17.05 22.98
C ALA A 101 -24.93 -18.20 21.99
N ALA A 102 -26.00 -18.89 21.54
CA ALA A 102 -25.90 -19.94 20.53
C ALA A 102 -25.58 -19.43 19.11
N PHE A 103 -25.68 -18.12 18.87
CA PHE A 103 -25.39 -17.43 17.61
C PHE A 103 -24.08 -16.64 17.64
N ALA A 104 -23.22 -16.86 18.64
CA ALA A 104 -21.96 -16.11 18.78
C ALA A 104 -21.09 -16.13 17.52
N GLY A 105 -20.98 -17.28 16.85
CA GLY A 105 -20.22 -17.46 15.62
C GLY A 105 -20.70 -16.59 14.46
N PRO A 106 -21.96 -16.73 14.01
CA PRO A 106 -22.53 -15.84 12.99
C PRO A 106 -22.42 -14.36 13.34
N LEU A 107 -22.63 -13.98 14.60
CA LEU A 107 -22.47 -12.59 15.03
C LEU A 107 -21.02 -12.10 14.92
N LEU A 108 -20.03 -12.92 15.28
CA LEU A 108 -18.61 -12.61 15.09
C LEU A 108 -18.25 -12.48 13.61
N ILE A 109 -18.81 -13.33 12.75
CA ILE A 109 -18.62 -13.24 11.30
C ILE A 109 -19.16 -11.91 10.77
N ILE A 110 -20.40 -11.55 11.15
CA ILE A 110 -21.01 -10.26 10.76
C ILE A 110 -20.16 -9.09 11.27
N ALA A 111 -19.73 -9.11 12.52
CA ALA A 111 -18.86 -8.08 13.08
C ALA A 111 -17.53 -7.96 12.32
N GLY A 112 -16.93 -9.10 11.95
CA GLY A 112 -15.72 -9.14 11.13
C GLY A 112 -15.92 -8.52 9.74
N PHE A 113 -17.05 -8.82 9.08
CA PHE A 113 -17.39 -8.19 7.80
C PHE A 113 -17.61 -6.68 7.92
N ILE A 114 -18.29 -6.22 8.98
CA ILE A 114 -18.48 -4.79 9.25
C ILE A 114 -17.12 -4.11 9.44
N PHE A 115 -16.24 -4.70 10.26
CA PHE A 115 -14.90 -4.17 10.49
C PHE A 115 -14.08 -4.11 9.21
N PHE A 116 -14.07 -5.19 8.41
CA PHE A 116 -13.39 -5.24 7.11
C PHE A 116 -13.91 -4.18 6.13
N TYR A 117 -15.23 -3.99 6.06
CA TYR A 117 -15.86 -2.97 5.23
C TYR A 117 -15.39 -1.55 5.62
N PHE A 118 -15.44 -1.22 6.91
CA PHE A 118 -14.97 0.09 7.40
C PHE A 118 -13.47 0.29 7.18
N TYR A 119 -12.65 -0.74 7.37
CA TYR A 119 -11.22 -0.70 7.10
C TYR A 119 -10.93 -0.34 5.64
N ASN A 120 -11.58 -1.03 4.68
CA ASN A 120 -11.40 -0.76 3.26
C ASN A 120 -11.89 0.63 2.86
N MET A 121 -13.00 1.09 3.45
CA MET A 121 -13.51 2.44 3.22
C MET A 121 -12.52 3.50 3.71
N TYR A 122 -11.94 3.31 4.90
CA TYR A 122 -10.93 4.21 5.44
C TYR A 122 -9.65 4.23 4.60
N ASP A 123 -9.14 3.06 4.20
CA ASP A 123 -7.94 2.98 3.37
C ASP A 123 -8.15 3.62 1.99
N SER A 124 -9.34 3.43 1.39
CA SER A 124 -9.73 4.08 0.15
C SER A 124 -9.76 5.61 0.29
N TYR A 125 -10.28 6.12 1.41
CA TYR A 125 -10.31 7.55 1.69
C TYR A 125 -8.91 8.13 1.91
N ALA A 126 -8.11 7.49 2.76
CA ALA A 126 -6.73 7.91 3.04
C ALA A 126 -5.87 7.90 1.76
N SER A 127 -6.06 6.90 0.90
CA SER A 127 -5.37 6.81 -0.38
C SER A 127 -5.79 7.91 -1.37
N ARG A 128 -7.06 8.32 -1.39
CA ARG A 128 -7.52 9.48 -2.16
C ARG A 128 -6.90 10.78 -1.69
N VAL A 129 -6.88 11.03 -0.38
CA VAL A 129 -6.27 12.24 0.19
C VAL A 129 -4.77 12.31 -0.15
N ARG A 130 -4.04 11.19 0.00
CA ARG A 130 -2.62 11.10 -0.39
C ARG A 130 -2.41 11.34 -1.89
N TYR A 131 -3.29 10.80 -2.72
CA TYR A 131 -3.26 10.98 -4.17
C TYR A 131 -3.51 12.44 -4.56
N GLU A 132 -4.50 13.10 -3.97
CA GLU A 132 -4.81 14.51 -4.21
C GLU A 132 -3.66 15.43 -3.76
N ALA A 133 -3.07 15.17 -2.58
CA ALA A 133 -1.91 15.91 -2.11
C ALA A 133 -0.70 15.73 -3.03
N ARG A 134 -0.50 14.53 -3.59
CA ARG A 134 0.57 14.28 -4.57
C ARG A 134 0.33 15.04 -5.87
N ILE A 135 -0.91 15.04 -6.40
CA ILE A 135 -1.25 15.82 -7.60
C ILE A 135 -1.03 17.31 -7.36
N GLU A 136 -1.43 17.83 -6.21
CA GLU A 136 -1.25 19.24 -5.89
C GLU A 136 0.23 19.61 -5.84
N LYS A 137 1.05 18.78 -5.19
CA LYS A 137 2.51 18.97 -5.15
C LYS A 137 3.14 18.91 -6.54
N GLU A 138 2.77 17.92 -7.35
CA GLU A 138 3.23 17.81 -8.75
C GLU A 138 2.83 19.04 -9.58
N TYR A 139 1.63 19.59 -9.34
CA TYR A 139 1.16 20.82 -9.99
C TYR A 139 1.98 22.04 -9.56
N GLU A 140 2.19 22.23 -8.25
CA GLU A 140 2.99 23.32 -7.70
C GLU A 140 4.43 23.29 -8.23
N GLU A 141 5.04 22.10 -8.32
CA GLU A 141 6.38 21.91 -8.90
C GLU A 141 6.42 22.31 -10.38
N LYS A 142 5.46 21.82 -11.18
CA LYS A 142 5.34 22.18 -12.61
C LYS A 142 5.09 23.67 -12.78
N GLU A 143 4.22 24.27 -11.97
CA GLU A 143 3.93 25.69 -11.99
C GLU A 143 5.21 26.50 -11.68
N GLY A 144 5.96 26.12 -10.66
CA GLY A 144 7.24 26.72 -10.32
C GLY A 144 8.21 26.74 -11.50
N MET A 145 8.34 25.61 -12.20
CA MET A 145 9.18 25.48 -13.40
C MET A 145 8.65 26.30 -14.59
N ILE A 146 7.32 26.36 -14.81
CA ILE A 146 6.72 27.20 -15.86
C ILE A 146 6.96 28.69 -15.60
N MET A 147 6.91 29.11 -14.34
CA MET A 147 7.09 30.50 -13.97
C MET A 147 8.56 30.93 -14.04
N HIS A 148 9.48 30.02 -13.71
CA HIS A 148 10.94 30.24 -13.72
C HIS A 148 11.65 29.22 -14.62
N PRO A 149 11.38 29.26 -15.95
CA PRO A 149 11.94 28.30 -16.88
C PRO A 149 13.44 28.53 -17.05
N ALA A 150 14.18 27.44 -17.15
CA ALA A 150 15.60 27.42 -17.43
C ALA A 150 15.84 26.77 -18.80
N THR A 151 16.97 27.05 -19.45
CA THR A 151 17.32 26.49 -20.77
C THR A 151 17.55 24.99 -20.74
N GLU A 152 17.71 24.44 -19.54
CA GLU A 152 17.85 23.04 -19.23
C GLU A 152 16.49 22.37 -18.99
N ASP A 153 15.37 23.09 -19.10
CA ASP A 153 14.04 22.52 -18.91
C ASP A 153 13.51 21.86 -20.19
N TYR A 154 12.89 20.70 -19.99
CA TYR A 154 12.31 19.84 -21.02
C TYR A 154 10.86 19.55 -20.66
N TYR A 155 10.00 19.77 -21.64
CA TYR A 155 8.57 19.62 -21.51
C TYR A 155 8.16 18.36 -22.28
N ARG A 156 7.50 17.42 -21.60
CA ARG A 156 6.85 16.27 -22.23
C ARG A 156 5.38 16.58 -22.39
N PHE A 157 4.93 16.51 -23.63
CA PHE A 157 3.55 16.68 -24.04
C PHE A 157 2.97 15.34 -24.48
N SER A 158 1.72 15.10 -24.12
CA SER A 158 0.99 13.89 -24.49
C SER A 158 -0.32 14.27 -25.20
N GLY A 159 -0.69 13.49 -26.21
CA GLY A 159 -1.80 13.78 -27.12
C GLY A 159 -2.01 12.59 -28.03
N GLU A 160 -2.20 12.83 -29.34
CA GLU A 160 -2.18 11.74 -30.34
C GLU A 160 -0.84 10.99 -30.36
N ARG A 161 0.23 11.73 -30.06
CA ARG A 161 1.62 11.26 -29.98
C ARG A 161 2.31 11.91 -28.78
N ARG A 162 3.40 11.31 -28.32
CA ARG A 162 4.26 11.96 -27.32
C ARG A 162 5.19 12.93 -28.02
N GLN A 163 5.30 14.14 -27.47
CA GLN A 163 6.17 15.18 -28.01
C GLN A 163 7.05 15.72 -26.89
N TYR A 164 8.29 16.03 -27.24
CA TYR A 164 9.26 16.60 -26.33
C TYR A 164 9.69 17.96 -26.85
N ALA A 165 9.75 18.96 -25.97
CA ALA A 165 10.24 20.28 -26.32
C ALA A 165 11.25 20.78 -25.29
N LYS A 166 12.31 21.43 -25.77
CA LYS A 166 13.33 22.08 -24.95
C LYS A 166 13.02 23.56 -24.83
N VAL A 167 13.26 24.14 -23.65
CA VAL A 167 13.27 25.59 -23.46
C VAL A 167 14.52 26.17 -24.09
N ILE A 168 14.35 27.10 -25.02
CA ILE A 168 15.48 27.83 -25.64
C ILE A 168 15.48 29.32 -25.28
N GLY A 169 14.44 29.80 -24.59
CA GLY A 169 14.33 31.16 -24.12
C GLY A 169 13.05 31.38 -23.34
N ALA A 170 12.97 32.47 -22.58
CA ALA A 170 11.78 32.83 -21.82
C ALA A 170 11.68 34.34 -21.62
N ASN A 171 10.46 34.80 -21.37
CA ASN A 171 10.18 36.14 -20.88
C ASN A 171 9.10 36.08 -19.79
N ASP A 172 8.60 37.23 -19.35
CA ASP A 172 7.62 37.31 -18.26
C ASP A 172 6.32 36.55 -18.56
N LYS A 173 5.91 36.50 -19.84
CA LYS A 173 4.59 35.98 -20.25
C LYS A 173 4.63 34.63 -20.94
N ALA A 174 5.75 34.25 -21.54
CA ALA A 174 5.85 33.11 -22.42
C ALA A 174 7.20 32.40 -22.32
N VAL A 175 7.20 31.14 -22.76
CA VAL A 175 8.37 30.28 -22.88
C VAL A 175 8.56 29.96 -24.35
N LEU A 176 9.78 30.10 -24.86
CA LEU A 176 10.14 29.74 -26.23
C LEU A 176 10.57 28.28 -26.24
N LEU A 177 9.76 27.44 -26.89
CA LEU A 177 9.94 25.98 -26.92
C LEU A 177 10.36 25.52 -28.32
N SER A 178 11.38 24.66 -28.38
CA SER A 178 11.81 23.96 -29.59
C SER A 178 11.49 22.48 -29.47
N ALA A 179 10.66 21.95 -30.37
CA ALA A 179 10.29 20.53 -30.40
C ALA A 179 11.04 19.79 -31.52
N ALA A 180 11.35 18.52 -31.30
CA ALA A 180 11.99 17.68 -32.31
C ALA A 180 10.98 17.16 -33.35
N VAL A 181 11.44 16.98 -34.59
CA VAL A 181 10.65 16.47 -35.73
C VAL A 181 10.36 14.96 -35.62
N MET A 182 11.18 14.22 -34.89
CA MET A 182 11.04 12.77 -34.73
C MET A 182 10.56 12.42 -33.32
N GLU A 183 9.71 11.39 -33.21
CA GLU A 183 9.48 10.73 -31.93
C GLU A 183 10.74 9.92 -31.59
N PRO A 184 11.31 10.06 -30.39
CA PRO A 184 12.41 9.21 -29.96
C PRO A 184 11.91 7.75 -29.95
N ARG A 185 12.76 6.82 -30.42
CA ARG A 185 12.41 5.39 -30.47
C ARG A 185 12.17 4.83 -29.08
N THR A 186 12.80 5.43 -28.08
CA THR A 186 12.62 5.13 -26.66
C THR A 186 12.12 6.37 -25.90
N SER A 187 11.67 6.18 -24.67
CA SER A 187 11.41 7.29 -23.74
C SER A 187 12.64 7.61 -22.88
N GLU A 188 13.83 7.15 -23.29
CA GLU A 188 15.07 7.41 -22.57
C GLU A 188 15.51 8.84 -22.80
N VAL A 189 15.81 9.55 -21.71
CA VAL A 189 16.18 10.95 -21.78
C VAL A 189 17.44 11.22 -22.59
N PRO A 190 18.51 10.40 -22.59
CA PRO A 190 19.67 10.67 -23.42
C PRO A 190 19.35 10.75 -24.91
N GLU A 191 18.41 9.92 -25.40
CA GLU A 191 17.96 9.99 -26.80
C GLU A 191 17.16 11.26 -27.07
N ILE A 192 16.27 11.63 -26.13
CA ILE A 192 15.49 12.88 -26.21
C ILE A 192 16.41 14.10 -26.21
N MET A 193 17.42 14.12 -25.34
CA MET A 193 18.42 15.18 -25.24
C MET A 193 19.20 15.34 -26.54
N ALA A 194 19.76 14.23 -27.05
CA ALA A 194 20.53 14.22 -28.28
C ALA A 194 19.70 14.70 -29.48
N LEU A 195 18.42 14.33 -29.52
CA LEU A 195 17.52 14.75 -30.58
C LEU A 195 17.20 16.25 -30.51
N LEU A 196 16.98 16.79 -29.31
CA LEU A 196 16.65 18.20 -29.11
C LEU A 196 17.87 19.13 -29.29
N GLU A 197 19.08 18.61 -29.09
CA GLU A 197 20.33 19.31 -29.41
C GLU A 197 20.61 19.38 -30.92
N ASP A 198 20.09 18.43 -31.72
CA ASP A 198 20.19 18.46 -33.19
C ASP A 198 19.22 19.48 -33.79
N THR A 199 19.67 20.74 -33.87
CA THR A 199 18.87 21.85 -34.40
C THR A 199 18.42 21.67 -35.85
N THR A 200 19.04 20.75 -36.61
CA THR A 200 18.66 20.50 -38.02
C THR A 200 17.36 19.72 -38.17
N LYS A 201 16.89 19.08 -37.10
CA LYS A 201 15.67 18.25 -37.07
C LYS A 201 14.64 18.78 -36.08
N ASN A 202 14.65 20.07 -35.80
CA ASN A 202 13.69 20.70 -34.91
C ASN A 202 12.63 21.48 -35.70
N PHE A 203 11.41 21.51 -35.16
CA PHE A 203 10.39 22.45 -35.62
C PHE A 203 10.84 23.88 -35.29
N PRO A 204 10.36 24.89 -36.06
CA PRO A 204 10.56 26.28 -35.70
C PRO A 204 10.12 26.52 -34.25
N PRO A 205 10.94 27.19 -33.42
CA PRO A 205 10.58 27.44 -32.04
C PRO A 205 9.28 28.24 -31.92
N VAL A 206 8.45 27.88 -30.95
CA VAL A 206 7.14 28.50 -30.72
C VAL A 206 7.10 29.15 -29.34
N TRP A 207 6.65 30.41 -29.29
CA TRP A 207 6.33 31.08 -28.04
C TRP A 207 5.01 30.53 -27.49
N VAL A 208 5.06 29.92 -26.31
CA VAL A 208 3.88 29.40 -25.61
C VAL A 208 3.66 30.22 -24.34
N ASN A 209 2.46 30.77 -24.18
CA ASN A 209 2.12 31.55 -22.99
C ASN A 209 2.21 30.69 -21.71
N LYS A 210 2.80 31.24 -20.65
CA LYS A 210 2.90 30.58 -19.33
C LYS A 210 1.52 30.25 -18.77
N SER A 211 0.53 31.13 -18.98
CA SER A 211 -0.86 30.87 -18.58
C SER A 211 -1.48 29.68 -19.31
N THR A 212 -1.13 29.46 -20.57
CA THR A 212 -1.54 28.27 -21.33
C THR A 212 -0.85 27.02 -20.76
N LEU A 213 0.46 27.06 -20.55
CA LEU A 213 1.21 25.94 -19.95
C LEU A 213 0.68 25.56 -18.57
N LYS A 214 0.34 26.55 -17.73
CA LYS A 214 -0.28 26.31 -16.41
C LYS A 214 -1.62 25.59 -16.51
N LYS A 215 -2.46 25.94 -17.48
CA LYS A 215 -3.73 25.23 -17.73
C LYS A 215 -3.46 23.81 -18.22
N MET A 216 -2.48 23.63 -19.09
CA MET A 216 -2.10 22.31 -19.60
C MET A 216 -1.49 21.41 -18.52
N ALA A 217 -0.85 21.99 -17.49
CA ALA A 217 -0.26 21.27 -16.36
C ALA A 217 -1.30 20.84 -15.30
N ASP A 218 -2.50 21.42 -15.33
CA ASP A 218 -3.57 21.09 -14.38
C ASP A 218 -4.18 19.73 -14.72
N ASN A 219 -3.76 18.70 -13.98
CA ASN A 219 -4.28 17.34 -14.12
C ASN A 219 -5.76 17.22 -13.71
N LYS A 220 -6.30 18.14 -12.90
CA LYS A 220 -7.72 18.12 -12.47
C LYS A 220 -8.63 18.61 -13.58
N ASN A 221 -8.22 19.65 -14.30
CA ASN A 221 -8.97 20.25 -15.40
C ASN A 221 -8.20 20.12 -16.72
N ARG A 222 -8.17 18.91 -17.26
CA ARG A 222 -7.44 18.61 -18.50
C ARG A 222 -7.75 19.63 -19.59
N PHE A 223 -6.71 20.41 -19.94
CA PHE A 223 -6.77 21.42 -20.99
C PHE A 223 -5.83 21.02 -22.12
N ASP A 224 -6.43 20.56 -23.21
CA ASP A 224 -5.73 20.15 -24.41
C ASP A 224 -5.70 21.31 -25.41
N THR A 225 -4.53 21.64 -25.97
CA THR A 225 -4.42 22.70 -26.98
C THR A 225 -3.42 22.35 -28.08
N THR A 226 -3.57 22.99 -29.24
CA THR A 226 -2.70 22.74 -30.38
C THR A 226 -1.33 23.37 -30.16
N LEU A 227 -0.27 22.56 -30.26
CA LEU A 227 1.12 23.02 -30.19
C LEU A 227 1.90 22.58 -31.43
N PHE A 228 2.88 23.40 -31.82
CA PHE A 228 3.83 23.12 -32.91
C PHE A 228 3.20 22.82 -34.29
N GLY A 229 1.89 23.01 -34.45
CA GLY A 229 1.15 22.58 -35.64
C GLY A 229 1.03 21.06 -35.79
N LEU A 230 1.33 20.28 -34.73
CA LEU A 230 1.42 18.82 -34.79
C LEU A 230 0.17 18.09 -34.31
N GLY A 231 -0.71 18.79 -33.61
CA GLY A 231 -1.90 18.21 -32.99
C GLY A 231 -2.19 18.84 -31.65
N THR A 232 -3.14 18.24 -30.93
CA THR A 232 -3.61 18.72 -29.64
C THR A 232 -2.92 17.94 -28.53
N PHE A 233 -2.36 18.65 -27.56
CA PHE A 233 -1.58 18.07 -26.47
C PHE A 233 -1.98 18.64 -25.12
N HIS A 234 -1.66 17.90 -24.05
CA HIS A 234 -1.56 18.38 -22.67
C HIS A 234 -0.12 18.23 -22.16
N LEU A 235 0.21 18.96 -21.11
CA LEU A 235 1.54 18.93 -20.51
C LEU A 235 1.61 17.83 -19.45
N GLU A 236 2.37 16.79 -19.74
CA GLU A 236 2.46 15.61 -18.90
C GLU A 236 3.55 15.76 -17.84
N GLU A 237 4.73 16.26 -18.21
CA GLU A 237 5.90 16.33 -17.34
C GLU A 237 6.80 17.52 -17.71
N ILE A 238 7.45 18.12 -16.71
CA ILE A 238 8.59 19.03 -16.91
C ILE A 238 9.78 18.45 -16.16
N LYS A 239 10.94 18.39 -16.82
CA LYS A 239 12.19 17.96 -16.22
C LYS A 239 13.28 18.98 -16.47
N ARG A 240 14.06 19.29 -15.44
CA ARG A 240 15.28 20.10 -15.57
C ARG A 240 16.47 19.16 -15.76
N LEU A 241 16.94 19.04 -16.98
CA LEU A 241 18.04 18.17 -17.38
C LEU A 241 19.26 19.05 -17.67
N GLY A 242 19.90 19.49 -16.59
CA GLY A 242 21.07 20.37 -16.66
C GLY A 242 22.27 19.77 -15.93
N GLU A 243 22.05 19.31 -14.72
CA GLU A 243 23.05 18.60 -13.93
C GLU A 243 22.55 17.19 -13.63
N PRO A 244 23.41 16.21 -13.35
CA PRO A 244 23.00 14.95 -12.75
C PRO A 244 22.18 15.18 -11.48
N VAL A 245 21.07 14.47 -11.37
CA VAL A 245 20.20 14.48 -10.18
C VAL A 245 20.05 13.05 -9.74
N LEU A 246 20.78 12.69 -8.68
CA LEU A 246 20.65 11.38 -8.06
C LEU A 246 19.46 11.39 -7.10
N THR A 247 18.49 10.51 -7.37
CA THR A 247 17.37 10.21 -6.49
C THR A 247 17.47 8.78 -5.99
N TYR A 248 16.65 8.42 -5.00
CA TYR A 248 16.59 7.04 -4.50
C TYR A 248 15.17 6.53 -4.36
N SER A 249 15.03 5.20 -4.43
CA SER A 249 13.81 4.51 -4.03
C SER A 249 14.14 3.34 -3.09
N LEU A 250 13.34 3.18 -2.03
CA LEU A 250 13.48 2.06 -1.11
C LEU A 250 12.95 0.77 -1.78
N MET A 251 13.75 -0.29 -1.77
CA MET A 251 13.32 -1.60 -2.25
C MET A 251 12.79 -2.48 -1.13
N GLY A 252 13.33 -2.34 0.07
CA GLY A 252 12.93 -3.11 1.23
C GLY A 252 13.90 -2.95 2.39
N ALA A 253 13.45 -3.34 3.57
CA ALA A 253 14.31 -3.45 4.73
C ALA A 253 13.93 -4.72 5.50
N ALA A 254 14.92 -5.55 5.80
CA ALA A 254 14.73 -6.81 6.50
C ALA A 254 15.88 -7.04 7.49
N GLY A 255 15.59 -6.98 8.79
CA GLY A 255 16.58 -7.15 9.84
C GLY A 255 17.72 -6.13 9.73
N SER A 256 18.95 -6.62 9.54
CA SER A 256 20.15 -5.80 9.36
C SER A 256 20.42 -5.38 7.92
N MET A 257 19.53 -5.69 6.96
CA MET A 257 19.71 -5.34 5.55
C MET A 257 18.78 -4.20 5.16
N PHE A 258 19.35 -3.23 4.46
CA PHE A 258 18.65 -2.06 3.93
C PHE A 258 18.96 -1.92 2.45
N ASP A 259 17.93 -2.10 1.62
CA ASP A 259 18.05 -2.09 0.16
C ASP A 259 17.40 -0.84 -0.42
N PHE A 260 18.17 -0.10 -1.21
CA PHE A 260 17.67 1.04 -1.98
C PHE A 260 18.28 1.07 -3.37
N LYS A 261 17.56 1.69 -4.30
CA LYS A 261 18.05 1.99 -5.64
C LYS A 261 18.46 3.44 -5.71
N LEU A 262 19.63 3.73 -6.26
CA LEU A 262 19.92 5.07 -6.79
C LEU A 262 19.56 5.12 -8.26
N LYS A 263 18.97 6.24 -8.66
CA LYS A 263 18.60 6.52 -10.03
C LYS A 263 19.08 7.92 -10.40
N ASN A 264 19.68 8.06 -11.56
CA ASN A 264 19.97 9.38 -12.12
C ASN A 264 18.78 9.85 -12.98
N GLU A 265 18.20 11.00 -12.63
CA GLU A 265 17.09 11.64 -13.35
C GLU A 265 17.51 12.93 -14.06
N GLY A 266 18.80 13.28 -14.01
CA GLY A 266 19.39 14.49 -14.61
C GLY A 266 20.22 14.22 -15.87
N GLU A 267 21.31 14.97 -16.07
CA GLU A 267 22.25 14.72 -17.18
C GLU A 267 22.94 13.34 -17.01
N LEU A 268 23.18 12.65 -18.13
CA LEU A 268 23.88 11.36 -18.12
C LEU A 268 25.27 11.50 -17.51
N VAL A 269 25.57 10.67 -16.51
CA VAL A 269 26.89 10.62 -15.86
C VAL A 269 27.37 9.20 -15.64
N TYR A 270 28.68 9.01 -15.72
CA TYR A 270 29.40 7.78 -15.44
C TYR A 270 29.88 7.79 -14.00
N PHE A 271 29.65 6.74 -13.22
CA PHE A 271 30.23 6.64 -11.89
C PHE A 271 31.72 6.32 -12.00
N THR A 272 32.56 7.18 -11.42
CA THR A 272 34.02 7.06 -11.52
C THR A 272 34.66 6.61 -10.22
N ALA A 273 34.02 6.86 -9.06
CA ALA A 273 34.51 6.41 -7.76
C ALA A 273 33.39 6.30 -6.72
N ILE A 274 33.57 5.41 -5.73
CA ILE A 274 32.78 5.36 -4.50
C ILE A 274 33.74 5.33 -3.31
N ASP A 275 33.69 6.38 -2.50
CA ASP A 275 34.52 6.52 -1.31
C ASP A 275 33.69 6.17 -0.07
N LYS A 276 34.04 5.07 0.62
CA LYS A 276 33.40 4.71 1.89
C LYS A 276 33.84 5.67 2.99
N MET A 277 32.89 6.28 3.71
CA MET A 277 33.21 7.25 4.77
C MET A 277 32.89 6.73 6.17
N LYS A 278 31.76 6.06 6.37
CA LYS A 278 31.31 5.56 7.68
C LYS A 278 30.65 4.18 7.53
N THR A 279 31.14 3.22 8.32
CA THR A 279 30.66 1.83 8.58
C THR A 279 30.71 0.80 7.42
N ASP A 280 30.64 -0.48 7.80
CA ASP A 280 30.79 -1.72 6.99
C ASP A 280 29.71 -1.89 5.90
N VAL A 281 29.57 -0.93 4.99
CA VAL A 281 28.70 -1.07 3.82
C VAL A 281 29.30 -2.13 2.89
N THR A 282 28.72 -3.33 2.88
CA THR A 282 29.02 -4.38 1.90
C THR A 282 28.11 -4.24 0.69
N PHE A 283 28.68 -3.96 -0.47
CA PHE A 283 27.91 -3.80 -1.71
C PHE A 283 27.38 -5.15 -2.21
N GLY A 284 26.10 -5.20 -2.55
CA GLY A 284 25.52 -6.32 -3.29
C GLY A 284 25.94 -6.27 -4.76
N GLY A 285 27.16 -6.73 -5.07
CA GLY A 285 27.67 -6.87 -6.44
C GLY A 285 28.92 -6.03 -6.76
N SER A 286 29.45 -6.21 -7.97
CA SER A 286 30.48 -5.33 -8.54
C SER A 286 29.86 -4.00 -8.92
N MET A 287 30.54 -2.89 -8.60
CA MET A 287 30.16 -1.55 -9.06
C MET A 287 30.01 -1.61 -10.59
N PRO A 288 28.85 -1.25 -11.16
CA PRO A 288 28.75 -1.18 -12.62
C PRO A 288 29.67 -0.05 -13.08
N ASP A 289 30.54 -0.35 -14.04
CA ASP A 289 31.49 0.61 -14.62
C ASP A 289 30.78 1.80 -15.33
N THR A 290 29.46 1.72 -15.49
CA THR A 290 28.62 2.75 -16.11
C THR A 290 27.25 2.84 -15.41
N CYS A 291 26.81 4.05 -15.06
CA CYS A 291 25.39 4.31 -14.82
C CYS A 291 24.84 5.00 -16.05
N ILE A 292 24.02 4.31 -16.83
CA ILE A 292 23.29 5.00 -17.88
C ILE A 292 22.10 5.70 -17.21
N TYR A 293 21.70 6.84 -17.75
CA TYR A 293 20.49 7.54 -17.32
C TYR A 293 19.33 6.53 -17.25
N GLY A 294 18.62 6.50 -16.14
CA GLY A 294 17.49 5.59 -15.95
C GLY A 294 17.86 4.15 -15.53
N ASP A 295 19.14 3.78 -15.46
CA ASP A 295 19.54 2.53 -14.84
C ASP A 295 19.45 2.65 -13.32
N ASP A 296 18.74 1.71 -12.71
CA ASP A 296 18.69 1.56 -11.27
C ASP A 296 19.97 0.88 -10.79
N ILE A 297 20.77 1.57 -9.97
CA ILE A 297 21.84 0.90 -9.23
C ILE A 297 21.31 0.45 -7.89
N ASN A 298 21.31 -0.87 -7.68
CA ASN A 298 20.92 -1.46 -6.41
C ASN A 298 22.06 -1.31 -5.40
N PHE A 299 21.77 -0.67 -4.28
CA PHE A 299 22.64 -0.61 -3.11
C PHE A 299 22.04 -1.49 -2.02
N ASN A 300 22.87 -2.40 -1.51
CA ASN A 300 22.61 -3.14 -0.28
C ASN A 300 23.50 -2.56 0.81
N VAL A 301 22.90 -2.15 1.92
CA VAL A 301 23.63 -1.77 3.13
C VAL A 301 23.35 -2.83 4.18
N THR A 302 24.39 -3.55 4.57
CA THR A 302 24.32 -4.53 5.67
C THR A 302 24.93 -3.93 6.92
N PHE A 303 24.18 -3.97 8.03
CA PHE A 303 24.67 -3.57 9.35
C PHE A 303 25.23 -4.79 10.09
N PRO A 304 26.38 -4.67 10.77
CA PRO A 304 27.05 -5.81 11.42
C PRO A 304 26.26 -6.42 12.58
N ASP A 305 25.37 -5.67 13.22
CA ASP A 305 24.49 -6.16 14.28
C ASP A 305 23.01 -6.03 13.86
N LYS A 306 22.26 -7.13 14.01
CA LYS A 306 20.81 -7.23 13.73
C LYS A 306 19.96 -6.26 14.55
N ASN A 307 20.51 -5.75 15.67
CA ASN A 307 19.87 -4.76 16.52
C ASN A 307 20.50 -3.36 16.38
N SER A 308 21.48 -3.17 15.48
CA SER A 308 22.13 -1.87 15.30
C SER A 308 21.34 -0.96 14.36
N TYR A 309 20.85 0.12 14.94
CA TYR A 309 20.30 1.31 14.30
C TYR A 309 21.45 2.09 13.63
N GLY A 310 22.02 1.51 12.57
CA GLY A 310 23.23 2.04 11.96
C GLY A 310 22.98 3.26 11.09
N GLU A 311 23.85 4.26 11.23
CA GLU A 311 24.05 5.28 10.20
C GLU A 311 25.01 4.72 9.15
N PHE A 312 24.78 5.06 7.89
CA PHE A 312 25.75 4.83 6.81
C PHE A 312 26.08 6.14 6.12
N ALA A 313 27.32 6.24 5.62
CA ALA A 313 27.75 7.35 4.80
C ALA A 313 28.79 6.90 3.76
N PHE A 314 28.55 7.25 2.50
CA PHE A 314 29.50 7.06 1.42
C PHE A 314 29.39 8.21 0.43
N ALA A 315 30.47 8.51 -0.26
CA ALA A 315 30.47 9.46 -1.35
C ALA A 315 30.53 8.74 -2.69
N ILE A 316 29.87 9.31 -3.68
CA ILE A 316 29.95 8.88 -5.08
C ILE A 316 30.49 10.04 -5.90
N THR A 317 31.44 9.74 -6.79
CA THR A 317 31.89 10.66 -7.84
C THR A 317 31.35 10.20 -9.17
N CYS A 318 30.79 11.15 -9.92
CA CYS A 318 30.27 10.96 -11.26
C CYS A 318 30.97 11.91 -12.24
N GLU A 319 31.01 11.55 -13.52
CA GLU A 319 31.56 12.37 -14.59
C GLU A 319 30.58 12.41 -15.77
N ASP A 320 30.26 13.59 -16.30
CA ASP A 320 29.42 13.70 -17.50
C ASP A 320 30.21 13.51 -18.81
N ARG A 321 29.51 13.55 -19.95
CA ARG A 321 30.14 13.46 -21.28
C ARG A 321 31.08 14.63 -21.62
N LYS A 322 31.01 15.73 -20.87
CA LYS A 322 31.84 16.92 -21.04
C LYS A 322 33.02 16.93 -20.06
N HIS A 323 33.24 15.83 -19.33
CA HIS A 323 34.26 15.68 -18.30
C HIS A 323 34.05 16.58 -17.06
N ASN A 324 32.82 17.07 -16.82
CA ASN A 324 32.53 17.73 -15.54
C ASN A 324 32.36 16.67 -14.45
N ILE A 325 32.94 16.94 -13.29
CA ILE A 325 32.94 16.03 -12.15
C ILE A 325 31.89 16.49 -11.13
N TYR A 326 31.06 15.55 -10.70
CA TYR A 326 30.01 15.75 -9.70
C TYR A 326 30.25 14.83 -8.51
N LYS A 327 30.17 15.37 -7.30
CA LYS A 327 30.34 14.58 -6.07
C LYS A 327 29.06 14.61 -5.26
N TYR A 328 28.68 13.45 -4.75
CA TYR A 328 27.50 13.28 -3.91
C TYR A 328 27.89 12.60 -2.62
N LEU A 329 27.41 13.13 -1.50
CA LEU A 329 27.44 12.47 -0.21
C LEU A 329 26.08 11.81 0.02
N ILE A 330 26.08 10.49 0.16
CA ILE A 330 24.90 9.69 0.47
C ILE A 330 25.01 9.32 1.94
N THR A 331 24.04 9.77 2.72
CA THR A 331 23.90 9.42 4.13
C THR A 331 22.56 8.77 4.37
N GLY A 332 22.45 7.97 5.42
CA GLY A 332 21.15 7.42 5.78
C GLY A 332 21.15 6.72 7.12
N LYS A 333 19.95 6.34 7.53
CA LYS A 333 19.68 5.60 8.76
C LYS A 333 18.91 4.33 8.42
N GLY A 334 19.34 3.22 9.01
CA GLY A 334 18.63 1.95 8.95
C GLY A 334 17.29 1.98 9.70
N PHE A 335 16.82 0.81 10.13
CA PHE A 335 15.61 0.72 10.97
C PHE A 335 15.72 1.64 12.19
N PRO A 336 14.62 2.28 12.66
CA PRO A 336 13.29 2.27 12.07
C PRO A 336 13.08 3.34 11.00
N ASP A 337 14.03 4.28 10.86
CA ASP A 337 13.82 5.52 10.09
C ASP A 337 13.86 5.29 8.57
N HIS A 338 14.63 4.30 8.11
CA HIS A 338 14.74 3.93 6.70
C HIS A 338 14.89 5.13 5.75
N SER A 339 15.81 6.03 6.09
CA SER A 339 15.97 7.29 5.36
C SER A 339 17.30 7.31 4.61
N VAL A 340 17.26 7.87 3.40
CA VAL A 340 18.46 8.22 2.63
C VAL A 340 18.40 9.70 2.31
N VAL A 341 19.53 10.37 2.43
CA VAL A 341 19.75 11.76 2.09
C VAL A 341 20.91 11.83 1.13
N ILE A 342 20.66 12.39 -0.04
CA ILE A 342 21.66 12.59 -1.09
C ILE A 342 21.98 14.08 -1.11
N THR A 343 23.24 14.44 -0.89
CA THR A 343 23.70 15.83 -0.88
C THR A 343 24.76 16.02 -1.95
N LYS A 344 24.51 16.90 -2.92
CA LYS A 344 25.54 17.30 -3.89
C LYS A 344 26.61 18.13 -3.17
N GLN A 345 27.88 17.78 -3.36
CA GLN A 345 29.02 18.51 -2.83
C GLN A 345 29.52 19.51 -3.89
N LEU A 346 29.77 20.75 -3.47
CA LEU A 346 30.27 21.83 -4.31
C LEU A 346 31.78 21.75 -4.54
#